data_AF-A0A3M9MQ42-F1
#
_entry.id   AF-A0A3M9MQ42-F1
#
_cell.length_a   1.000
_cell.length_b   1.000
_cell.length_c   1.000
_cell.angle_alpha   90.00
_cell.angle_beta   90.00
_cell.angle_gamma   90.00
#
_symmetry.space_group_name_H-M   'P 1'
#
loop_
_entity.id
_entity.type
_entity.pdbx_description
1 polymer ?
#
loop_
_entity_poly.entity_id
_entity_poly.type
_entity_poly.pdbx_seq_one_letter_code
_entity_poly.pdbx_strand_id
1 'polypeptide(L)'
;MYLFQSYNPVKGWFFKVSASDLEDQNKPMVSLGTYALEIMEGGVYPLTTPYIEGKAFGDYFQKAPVGLEEYSVSSPLKGELRITRLDHQKRIVAGAFWFDAINAVGDKVKVREGRFDMKF
;
A
#
# COMPACT_ATOMS: atom_id res chain seq x y z
N MET A 1 14.18 -1.14 3.32
CA MET A 1 12.92 -1.57 2.69
C MET A 1 12.84 -3.10 2.83
N TYR A 2 11.80 -3.64 3.47
CA TYR A 2 11.66 -5.08 3.75
C TYR A 2 10.34 -5.59 3.17
N LEU A 3 10.37 -6.74 2.49
CA LEU A 3 9.19 -7.44 1.99
C LEU A 3 8.94 -8.67 2.90
N PHE A 4 7.74 -8.80 3.45
CA PHE A 4 7.30 -10.01 4.16
C PHE A 4 6.22 -10.68 3.30
N GLN A 5 6.45 -11.93 2.89
CA GLN A 5 5.42 -12.81 2.37
C GLN A 5 5.13 -13.86 3.44
N SER A 6 4.06 -13.69 4.20
CA SER A 6 3.61 -14.69 5.18
C SER A 6 2.52 -15.55 4.55
N TYR A 7 2.81 -16.83 4.28
CA TYR A 7 1.77 -17.82 4.04
C TYR A 7 1.10 -18.15 5.37
N ASN A 8 -0.16 -17.75 5.56
CA ASN A 8 -0.98 -18.08 6.72
C ASN A 8 -2.33 -18.66 6.22
N PRO A 9 -2.65 -19.94 6.49
CA PRO A 9 -3.80 -20.63 5.91
C PRO A 9 -5.19 -20.18 6.43
N VAL A 10 -5.28 -19.11 7.23
CA VAL A 10 -6.57 -18.66 7.82
C VAL A 10 -6.83 -17.15 7.69
N LYS A 11 -6.34 -16.49 6.62
CA LYS A 11 -6.53 -15.05 6.23
C LYS A 11 -5.40 -14.10 6.68
N GLY A 12 -4.32 -14.07 5.89
CA GLY A 12 -3.16 -13.19 6.04
C GLY A 12 -2.96 -12.21 4.88
N TRP A 13 -1.82 -11.52 4.86
CA TRP A 13 -1.42 -10.64 3.75
C TRP A 13 -0.81 -11.46 2.61
N PHE A 14 -1.22 -11.19 1.37
CA PHE A 14 -0.62 -11.84 0.19
C PHE A 14 0.41 -10.95 -0.51
N PHE A 15 0.24 -9.64 -0.41
CA PHE A 15 1.16 -8.65 -0.94
C PHE A 15 1.25 -7.46 0.02
N LYS A 16 2.46 -6.96 0.26
CA LYS A 16 2.70 -5.70 0.93
C LYS A 16 3.96 -5.05 0.40
N VAL A 17 3.88 -3.78 0.02
CA VAL A 17 5.03 -2.94 -0.33
C VAL A 17 5.00 -1.68 0.51
N SER A 18 6.16 -1.19 0.92
CA SER A 18 6.26 0.08 1.64
C SER A 18 7.54 0.79 1.30
N ALA A 19 7.45 2.11 1.14
CA ALA A 19 8.58 2.98 0.86
C ALA A 19 8.51 4.17 1.80
N SER A 20 9.66 4.60 2.31
CA SER A 20 9.78 5.76 3.19
C SER A 20 10.90 6.65 2.69
N ASP A 21 10.67 7.95 2.65
CA ASP A 21 11.74 8.92 2.51
C ASP A 21 12.33 9.16 3.90
N LEU A 22 13.54 8.65 4.15
CA LEU A 22 14.18 8.74 5.46
C LEU A 22 14.94 10.05 5.66
N GLU A 23 15.21 10.77 4.56
CA GLU A 23 15.97 12.03 4.54
C GLU A 23 15.04 13.22 4.79
N ASP A 24 13.77 13.12 4.40
CA ASP A 24 12.74 14.09 4.77
C ASP A 24 12.53 14.10 6.30
N GLN A 25 12.37 15.30 6.88
CA GLN A 25 12.20 15.49 8.32
C GLN A 25 10.93 14.85 8.87
N ASN A 26 9.87 14.82 8.06
CA ASN A 26 8.58 14.21 8.37
C ASN A 26 8.59 12.69 8.09
N LYS A 27 9.68 12.15 7.53
CA LYS A 27 9.87 10.72 7.28
C LYS A 27 8.63 10.06 6.64
N PRO A 28 8.07 10.63 5.56
CA PRO A 28 6.84 10.14 4.98
C PRO A 28 7.03 8.71 4.50
N MET A 29 6.02 7.88 4.75
CA MET A 29 5.99 6.48 4.35
C MET A 29 4.68 6.19 3.65
N VAL A 30 4.75 5.55 2.49
CA VAL A 30 3.60 4.95 1.82
C VAL A 30 3.64 3.45 2.04
N SER A 31 2.50 2.86 2.39
CA SER A 31 2.30 1.43 2.47
C SER A 31 1.12 1.03 1.59
N LEU A 32 1.25 -0.09 0.89
CA LEU A 32 0.19 -0.70 0.10
C LEU A 32 0.19 -2.19 0.41
N GLY A 33 -0.98 -2.81 0.33
CA GLY A 33 -1.04 -4.26 0.38
C GLY A 33 -2.43 -4.83 0.11
N THR A 34 -2.54 -6.14 0.29
CA THR A 34 -3.79 -6.88 0.14
C THR A 34 -4.07 -7.75 1.35
N TYR A 35 -5.30 -7.72 1.86
CA TYR A 35 -5.72 -8.57 2.97
C TYR A 35 -6.56 -9.74 2.43
N ALA A 36 -6.04 -10.95 2.58
CA ALA A 36 -6.64 -12.19 2.07
C ALA A 36 -6.99 -12.16 0.57
N LEU A 37 -6.20 -11.43 -0.23
CA LEU A 37 -6.39 -11.27 -1.68
C LEU A 37 -5.07 -11.46 -2.42
N GLU A 38 -4.97 -12.53 -3.21
CA GLU A 38 -3.85 -12.75 -4.12
C GLU A 38 -3.80 -11.69 -5.23
N ILE A 39 -2.59 -11.35 -5.66
CA ILE A 39 -2.36 -10.47 -6.79
C ILE A 39 -1.96 -11.26 -8.03
N MET A 40 -2.41 -10.78 -9.18
CA MET A 40 -2.05 -11.29 -10.51
C MET A 40 -1.51 -10.18 -11.41
N GLU A 41 -0.63 -10.55 -12.34
CA GLU A 41 -0.15 -9.65 -13.40
C GLU A 41 -1.34 -9.07 -14.20
N GLY A 42 -1.29 -7.78 -14.49
CA GLY A 42 -2.37 -7.04 -15.15
C GLY A 42 -3.53 -6.67 -14.23
N GLY A 43 -3.56 -7.18 -12.99
CA GLY A 43 -4.63 -6.93 -12.03
C GLY A 43 -4.71 -5.47 -11.60
N VAL A 44 -5.96 -5.00 -11.41
CA VAL A 44 -6.29 -3.65 -10.93
C VAL A 44 -7.17 -3.79 -9.69
N TYR A 45 -6.73 -3.20 -8.58
CA TYR A 45 -7.36 -3.36 -7.27
C TYR A 45 -7.73 -1.98 -6.72
N PRO A 46 -9.03 -1.73 -6.48
CA PRO A 46 -9.45 -0.54 -5.76
C PRO A 46 -8.88 -0.56 -4.34
N LEU A 47 -8.31 0.56 -3.92
CA LEU A 47 -7.79 0.71 -2.56
C LEU A 47 -8.93 1.12 -1.63
N THR A 48 -9.02 0.47 -0.47
CA THR A 48 -10.02 0.74 0.57
C THR A 48 -9.36 0.88 1.93
N THR A 49 -10.18 0.99 2.96
CA THR A 49 -9.73 0.90 4.35
C THR A 49 -9.01 -0.44 4.60
N PRO A 50 -7.94 -0.45 5.42
CA PRO A 50 -7.21 -1.66 5.77
C PRO A 50 -8.06 -2.75 6.42
N TYR A 51 -7.57 -3.99 6.41
CA TYR A 51 -8.15 -5.17 7.06
C TYR A 51 -9.53 -5.63 6.55
N ILE A 52 -9.98 -5.13 5.40
CA ILE A 52 -11.17 -5.66 4.74
C ILE A 52 -10.75 -6.89 3.92
N GLU A 53 -11.32 -8.05 4.25
CA GLU A 53 -11.06 -9.30 3.55
C GLU A 53 -11.35 -9.20 2.06
N GLY A 54 -10.43 -9.72 1.24
CA GLY A 54 -10.58 -9.71 -0.21
C GLY A 54 -10.35 -8.33 -0.82
N LYS A 55 -9.73 -7.39 -0.10
CA LYS A 55 -9.47 -6.01 -0.57
C LYS A 55 -8.00 -5.63 -0.50
N ALA A 56 -7.66 -4.66 -1.35
CA ALA A 56 -6.41 -3.93 -1.28
C ALA A 56 -6.57 -2.66 -0.45
N PHE A 57 -5.49 -2.18 0.14
CA PHE A 57 -5.47 -0.98 0.98
C PHE A 57 -4.22 -0.15 0.71
N GLY A 58 -4.30 1.13 1.05
CA GLY A 58 -3.20 2.06 0.99
C GLY A 58 -3.21 2.95 2.22
N ASP A 59 -2.04 3.10 2.81
CA ASP A 59 -1.81 3.95 3.97
C ASP A 59 -0.64 4.89 3.68
N TYR A 60 -0.74 6.08 4.24
CA TYR A 60 0.34 7.05 4.29
C TYR A 60 0.60 7.40 5.75
N PHE A 61 1.86 7.42 6.12
CA PHE A 61 2.31 7.75 7.45
C PHE A 61 3.30 8.89 7.38
N GLN A 62 3.30 9.74 8.39
CA GLN A 62 4.33 10.74 8.57
C GLN A 62 4.57 10.98 10.05
N LYS A 63 5.76 11.46 10.38
CA LYS A 63 6.10 11.89 11.72
C LYS A 63 5.26 13.12 12.07
N ALA A 64 4.67 13.08 13.27
CA ALA A 64 3.96 14.20 13.87
C ALA A 64 4.72 14.72 15.11
N PRO A 65 4.37 15.90 15.67
CA PRO A 65 4.96 16.38 16.92
C PRO A 65 4.84 15.36 18.06
N VAL A 66 3.76 14.59 18.08
CA VAL A 66 3.53 13.49 19.01
C VAL A 66 3.31 12.21 18.21
N GLY A 67 4.37 11.40 18.08
CA GLY A 67 4.29 10.06 17.49
C GLY A 67 4.25 10.05 15.95
N LEU A 68 3.47 9.12 15.42
CA LEU A 68 3.26 8.89 13.99
C LEU A 68 1.80 9.20 13.67
N GLU A 69 1.59 9.95 12.60
CA GLU A 69 0.27 10.20 12.06
C GLU A 69 -0.01 9.27 10.90
N GLU A 70 -1.20 8.67 10.91
CA GLU A 70 -1.65 7.71 9.91
C GLU A 70 -2.82 8.30 9.11
N TYR A 71 -2.75 8.10 7.80
CA TYR A 71 -3.76 8.46 6.83
C TYR A 71 -4.11 7.20 6.05
N SER A 72 -5.38 6.79 6.08
CA SER A 72 -5.84 5.61 5.34
C SER A 72 -6.86 5.98 4.29
N VAL A 73 -6.96 5.18 3.23
CA VAL A 73 -8.07 5.29 2.28
C VAL A 73 -9.37 4.95 3.02
N SER A 74 -10.36 5.84 2.93
CA SER A 74 -11.68 5.62 3.52
C SER A 74 -12.76 6.03 2.52
N SER A 75 -13.94 5.40 2.58
CA SER A 75 -15.05 5.81 1.71
C SER A 75 -15.48 7.25 2.04
N PRO A 76 -15.68 8.16 1.05
CA PRO A 76 -15.79 7.94 -0.40
C PRO A 76 -14.50 8.19 -1.20
N LEU A 77 -13.35 8.30 -0.54
CA LEU A 77 -12.05 8.52 -1.18
C LEU A 77 -11.68 7.34 -2.07
N LYS A 78 -10.91 7.63 -3.11
CA LYS A 78 -10.59 6.71 -4.20
C LYS A 78 -9.10 6.44 -4.26
N GLY A 79 -8.76 5.27 -4.77
CA GLY A 79 -7.39 4.89 -5.09
C GLY A 79 -7.35 3.59 -5.85
N GLU A 80 -6.21 3.32 -6.47
CA GLU A 80 -5.99 2.16 -7.31
C GLU A 80 -4.57 1.64 -7.12
N LEU A 81 -4.44 0.31 -7.05
CA LEU A 81 -3.19 -0.43 -7.22
C LEU A 81 -3.28 -1.23 -8.51
N ARG A 82 -2.34 -1.03 -9.42
CA ARG A 82 -2.20 -1.80 -10.65
C ARG A 82 -0.90 -2.60 -10.63
N ILE A 83 -1.01 -3.91 -10.81
CA ILE A 83 0.14 -4.80 -10.94
C ILE A 83 0.49 -4.90 -12.43
N THR A 84 1.61 -4.30 -12.82
CA THR A 84 2.06 -4.27 -14.21
C THR A 84 2.95 -5.45 -14.56
N ARG A 85 3.55 -6.10 -13.56
CA ARG A 85 4.37 -7.29 -13.73
C ARG A 85 4.34 -8.18 -12.49
N LEU A 86 4.18 -9.49 -12.68
CA LEU A 86 4.37 -10.51 -11.66
C LEU A 86 5.02 -11.74 -12.28
N ASP A 87 6.33 -11.85 -12.13
CA ASP A 87 7.15 -12.91 -12.71
C ASP A 87 7.75 -13.75 -11.58
N HIS A 88 7.15 -14.91 -11.31
CA HIS A 88 7.60 -15.81 -10.22
C HIS A 88 8.96 -16.47 -10.49
N GLN A 89 9.34 -16.65 -11.76
CA GLN A 89 10.64 -17.26 -12.10
C GLN A 89 11.76 -16.26 -11.84
N LYS A 90 11.59 -15.02 -12.30
CA LYS A 90 12.56 -13.94 -12.07
C LYS A 90 12.40 -13.28 -10.72
N ARG A 91 11.34 -13.64 -9.99
CA ARG A 91 11.01 -13.10 -8.66
C ARG A 91 10.86 -11.59 -8.72
N ILE A 92 10.06 -11.08 -9.66
CA ILE A 92 9.85 -9.63 -9.88
C ILE A 92 8.37 -9.30 -9.73
N VAL A 93 8.07 -8.28 -8.94
CA VAL A 93 6.75 -7.63 -8.88
C VAL A 93 6.92 -6.15 -9.14
N ALA A 94 6.11 -5.62 -10.06
CA ALA A 94 6.10 -4.21 -10.38
C ALA A 94 4.68 -3.70 -10.55
N GLY A 95 4.48 -2.42 -10.27
CA GLY A 95 3.16 -1.81 -10.35
C GLY A 95 3.18 -0.30 -10.25
N ALA A 96 1.99 0.26 -10.40
CA ALA A 96 1.71 1.67 -10.22
C ALA A 96 0.50 1.85 -9.30
N PHE A 97 0.44 2.98 -8.62
CA PHE A 97 -0.64 3.26 -7.69
C PHE A 97 -0.88 4.76 -7.48
N TRP A 98 -2.07 5.08 -7.00
CA TRP A 98 -2.45 6.41 -6.53
C TRP A 98 -3.60 6.28 -5.53
N PHE A 99 -3.73 7.21 -4.58
CA PHE A 99 -4.89 7.25 -3.69
C PHE A 99 -5.04 8.59 -2.96
N ASP A 100 -6.26 8.81 -2.47
CA ASP A 100 -6.56 9.82 -1.47
C ASP A 100 -6.76 9.16 -0.11
N ALA A 101 -6.11 9.68 0.92
CA ALA A 101 -6.22 9.17 2.29
C ALA A 101 -6.54 10.30 3.27
N ILE A 102 -7.12 9.94 4.42
CA ILE A 102 -7.56 10.86 5.46
C ILE A 102 -7.10 10.38 6.84
N ASN A 103 -6.67 11.30 7.70
CA ASN A 103 -6.32 11.00 9.09
C ASN A 103 -7.55 11.06 10.01
N ALA A 104 -7.35 10.79 11.30
CA ALA A 104 -8.41 10.79 12.31
C ALA A 104 -9.06 12.17 12.56
N VAL A 105 -8.38 13.28 12.23
CA VAL A 105 -8.89 14.65 12.44
C VAL A 105 -9.51 15.24 11.17
N GLY A 106 -9.43 14.55 10.03
CA GLY A 106 -10.09 14.91 8.78
C GLY A 106 -9.17 15.51 7.70
N ASP A 107 -7.87 15.64 7.95
CA ASP A 107 -6.90 16.11 6.97
C ASP A 107 -6.65 15.08 5.89
N LYS A 108 -6.46 15.56 4.66
CA LYS A 108 -6.34 14.71 3.47
C LYS A 108 -4.96 14.79 2.86
N VAL A 109 -4.44 13.63 2.46
CA VAL A 109 -3.23 13.50 1.65
C VAL A 109 -3.57 12.87 0.30
N LYS A 110 -2.84 13.28 -0.74
CA LYS A 110 -3.00 12.79 -2.11
C LYS A 110 -1.69 12.17 -2.56
N VAL A 111 -1.67 10.85 -2.72
CA VAL A 111 -0.53 10.12 -3.29
C VAL A 111 -0.80 9.89 -4.77
N ARG A 112 0.15 10.27 -5.62
CA ARG A 112 -0.01 10.30 -7.09
C ARG A 112 1.22 9.71 -7.77
N GLU A 113 0.98 9.12 -8.94
CA GLU A 113 2.02 8.59 -9.83
C GLU A 113 3.01 7.63 -9.15
N GLY A 114 2.57 6.95 -8.10
CA GLY A 114 3.39 6.00 -7.36
C GLY A 114 3.77 4.83 -8.26
N ARG A 115 5.02 4.39 -8.17
CA ARG A 115 5.54 3.25 -8.91
C ARG A 115 6.44 2.42 -8.01
N PHE A 116 6.44 1.11 -8.24
CA PHE A 116 7.39 0.21 -7.62
C PHE A 116 7.81 -0.86 -8.62
N ASP A 117 9.06 -1.31 -8.48
CA ASP A 117 9.62 -2.47 -9.17
C ASP A 117 10.56 -3.14 -8.16
N MET A 118 10.25 -4.36 -7.78
CA MET A 118 10.88 -5.05 -6.67
C MET A 118 11.15 -6.51 -7.01
N LYS A 119 12.25 -7.02 -6.48
CA LYS A 119 12.49 -8.46 -6.39
C LYS A 119 11.94 -9.05 -5.09
N PHE A 120 11.39 -10.26 -5.12
CA PHE A 120 10.80 -10.96 -3.97
C PHE A 120 11.30 -12.39 -3.77
#